data_AF-A0A7W3VJX7-F1
#
_entry.id   AF-A0A7W3VJX7-F1
#
_cell.length_a   1.000
_cell.length_b   1.000
_cell.length_c   1.000
_cell.angle_alpha   90.00
_cell.angle_beta   90.00
_cell.angle_gamma   90.00
#
_symmetry.space_group_name_H-M   'P 1'
#
loop_
_entity.id
_entity.type
_entity.pdbx_description
1 polymer ?
#
loop_
_entity_poly.entity_id
_entity_poly.type
_entity_poly.pdbx_seq_one_letter_code
_entity_poly.pdbx_strand_id
1 'polypeptide(L)'
;MFGLSVIFFSFLYECTIWLTVKEKELNQTSNKLKWKYFQETNVILEKSGTKLDEKKMKKENLKQLNTDSFAIDPKVVKQVLYVNLIETGLFLDNNLTLTKLAELTQLNKGKLNDYFKNSESMSFKQYINRLKVEHAINVIREREKNITVEELTFVCGFNTRLSFYRAFVYFYGFAPSELLSD
;
A
#
# COMPACT_ATOMS: atom_id res chain seq x y z
N MET A 1 -1.25 12.41 54.59
CA MET A 1 -0.03 12.24 53.77
C MET A 1 -0.33 11.45 52.47
N PHE A 2 -1.41 11.78 51.73
CA PHE A 2 -1.81 11.01 50.52
C PHE A 2 -2.29 11.86 49.31
N GLY A 3 -2.19 13.20 49.37
CA GLY A 3 -2.76 14.07 48.32
C GLY A 3 -1.91 14.25 47.05
N LEU A 4 -0.59 14.06 47.13
CA LEU A 4 0.32 14.33 46.01
C LEU A 4 0.40 13.19 44.98
N SER A 5 0.18 11.93 45.38
CA SER A 5 0.23 10.81 44.43
C SER A 5 -0.98 10.81 43.49
N VAL A 6 -2.18 11.16 43.98
CA VAL A 6 -3.41 11.16 43.17
C VAL A 6 -3.35 12.19 42.05
N ILE A 7 -2.81 13.38 42.32
CA ILE A 7 -2.61 14.42 41.31
C ILE A 7 -1.55 13.97 40.28
N PHE A 8 -0.48 13.32 40.73
CA PHE A 8 0.56 12.83 39.85
C PHE A 8 0.05 11.71 38.92
N PHE A 9 -0.77 10.78 39.42
CA PHE A 9 -1.37 9.73 38.60
C PHE A 9 -2.40 10.27 37.59
N SER A 10 -3.16 11.30 37.94
CA SER A 10 -4.07 11.97 37.01
C SER A 10 -3.30 12.68 35.89
N PHE A 11 -2.20 13.36 36.21
CA PHE A 11 -1.34 14.01 35.22
C PHE A 11 -0.64 13.02 34.30
N LEU A 12 -0.20 11.87 34.83
CA LEU A 12 0.39 10.81 34.01
C LEU A 12 -0.64 10.18 33.06
N TYR A 13 -1.89 10.01 33.49
CA TYR A 13 -2.96 9.49 32.63
C TYR A 13 -3.35 10.48 31.53
N GLU A 14 -3.45 11.78 31.84
CA GLU A 14 -3.67 12.81 30.83
C GLU A 14 -2.48 12.94 29.88
N CYS A 15 -1.24 12.77 30.36
CA CYS A 15 -0.06 12.74 29.52
C CYS A 15 -0.01 11.53 28.59
N THR A 16 -0.43 10.33 29.02
CA THR A 16 -0.46 9.16 28.13
C THR A 16 -1.58 9.28 27.09
N ILE A 17 -2.75 9.82 27.46
CA ILE A 17 -3.82 10.13 26.51
C ILE A 17 -3.34 11.20 25.51
N TRP A 18 -2.68 12.26 25.95
CA TRP A 18 -2.16 13.29 25.05
C TRP A 18 -1.02 12.77 24.16
N LEU A 19 -0.13 11.93 24.69
CA LEU A 19 0.93 11.28 23.91
C LEU A 19 0.35 10.37 22.81
N THR A 20 -0.66 9.55 23.14
CA THR A 20 -1.32 8.67 22.16
C THR A 20 -2.14 9.43 21.12
N VAL A 21 -2.77 10.55 21.48
CA VAL A 21 -3.49 11.43 20.55
C VAL A 21 -2.51 12.14 19.60
N LYS A 22 -1.40 12.66 20.13
CA LYS A 22 -0.37 13.35 19.33
C LYS A 22 0.38 12.42 18.38
N GLU A 23 0.58 11.16 18.78
CA GLU A 23 1.13 10.11 17.91
C GLU A 23 0.20 9.80 16.73
N LYS A 24 -1.13 9.76 16.94
CA LYS A 24 -2.11 9.58 15.87
C LYS A 24 -2.13 10.75 14.88
N GLU A 25 -2.05 11.99 15.37
CA GLU A 25 -2.02 13.18 14.50
C GLU A 25 -0.71 13.30 13.70
N LEU A 26 0.44 12.94 14.29
CA LEU A 26 1.71 12.86 13.58
C LEU A 26 1.70 11.75 12.53
N ASN A 27 1.10 10.59 12.81
CA ASN A 27 0.93 9.52 11.83
C ASN A 27 -0.02 9.92 10.69
N GLN A 28 -1.09 10.66 10.99
CA GLN A 28 -2.04 11.15 9.99
C GLN A 28 -1.43 12.25 9.10
N THR A 29 -0.62 13.14 9.69
CA THR A 29 0.07 14.23 8.98
C THR A 29 1.27 13.71 8.18
N SER A 30 2.03 12.77 8.74
CA SER A 30 3.10 12.03 8.05
C SER A 30 2.53 11.28 6.84
N ASN A 31 1.45 10.52 7.01
CA ASN A 31 0.76 9.89 5.88
C ASN A 31 0.32 10.93 4.84
N LYS A 32 -0.27 12.05 5.24
CA LYS A 32 -0.71 13.11 4.32
C LYS A 32 0.42 13.79 3.53
N LEU A 33 1.60 13.98 4.14
CA LEU A 33 2.79 14.53 3.46
C LEU A 33 3.52 13.48 2.61
N LYS A 34 3.54 12.22 3.05
CA LYS A 34 4.16 11.07 2.40
C LYS A 34 3.53 10.73 1.04
N TRP A 35 2.22 10.97 0.89
CA TRP A 35 1.50 10.72 -0.38
C TRP A 35 1.56 11.89 -1.37
N LYS A 36 1.99 13.09 -0.97
CA LYS A 36 2.23 14.20 -1.89
C LYS A 36 3.36 13.87 -2.88
N TYR A 37 4.40 13.19 -2.40
CA TYR A 37 5.51 12.70 -3.22
C TYR A 37 5.09 11.58 -4.20
N PHE A 38 4.07 10.79 -3.88
CA PHE A 38 3.58 9.70 -4.74
C PHE A 38 2.89 10.22 -6.02
N GLN A 39 2.31 11.42 -6.00
CA GLN A 39 1.78 12.03 -7.23
C GLN A 39 2.90 12.51 -8.16
N GLU A 40 4.05 12.90 -7.60
CA GLU A 40 5.19 13.41 -8.37
C GLU A 40 6.05 12.28 -8.97
N THR A 41 6.14 11.11 -8.33
CA THR A 41 6.93 9.97 -8.85
C THR A 41 6.25 9.19 -9.97
N ASN A 42 4.91 9.15 -10.01
CA ASN A 42 4.17 8.57 -11.14
C ASN A 42 4.47 9.30 -12.47
N VAL A 43 4.84 10.59 -12.42
CA VAL A 43 5.29 11.37 -13.58
C VAL A 43 6.67 10.92 -14.10
N ILE A 44 7.48 10.26 -13.26
CA ILE A 44 8.84 9.83 -13.61
C ILE A 44 8.83 8.43 -14.24
N LEU A 45 7.93 7.53 -13.80
CA LEU A 45 7.83 6.16 -14.32
C LEU A 45 7.15 6.06 -15.69
N GLU A 46 6.28 7.00 -16.06
CA GLU A 46 5.76 7.11 -17.43
C GLU A 46 6.85 7.46 -18.47
N LYS A 47 8.01 7.97 -18.02
CA LYS A 47 9.13 8.34 -18.91
C LYS A 47 10.11 7.21 -19.19
N SER A 48 10.10 6.12 -18.43
CA SER A 48 10.98 4.96 -18.62
C SER A 48 10.21 3.80 -19.26
N GLY A 49 9.92 3.91 -20.55
CA GLY A 49 9.24 2.87 -21.30
C GLY A 49 10.10 1.63 -21.51
N THR A 50 9.54 0.45 -21.20
CA THR A 50 9.97 -0.83 -21.78
C THR A 50 8.76 -1.71 -22.09
N LYS A 51 8.57 -2.00 -23.38
CA LYS A 51 7.59 -2.92 -23.95
C LYS A 51 7.77 -4.33 -23.37
N LEU A 52 6.68 -4.99 -23.00
CA LEU A 52 6.60 -6.44 -22.83
C LEU A 52 5.26 -6.96 -23.39
N ASP A 53 5.33 -7.30 -24.66
CA ASP A 53 4.61 -8.29 -25.48
C ASP A 53 3.18 -8.73 -25.14
N GLU A 54 2.29 -8.30 -26.04
CA GLU A 54 0.98 -8.81 -26.38
C GLU A 54 1.02 -10.28 -26.85
N LYS A 55 0.84 -11.27 -25.98
CA LYS A 55 0.31 -12.59 -26.39
C LYS A 55 -0.10 -13.48 -25.22
N LYS A 56 -1.39 -13.41 -24.83
CA LYS A 56 -2.23 -14.52 -24.32
C LYS A 56 -3.61 -14.00 -23.91
N MET A 57 -4.44 -13.67 -24.90
CA MET A 57 -5.87 -13.41 -24.73
C MET A 57 -6.66 -14.15 -25.82
N LYS A 58 -7.00 -15.42 -25.58
CA LYS A 58 -8.12 -16.12 -26.25
C LYS A 58 -8.39 -17.46 -25.56
N LYS A 59 -9.68 -17.72 -25.27
CA LYS A 59 -10.27 -18.68 -24.31
C LYS A 59 -10.08 -18.20 -22.87
N GLU A 60 -11.09 -17.74 -22.15
CA GLU A 60 -12.48 -18.18 -22.10
C GLU A 60 -13.39 -16.96 -22.00
N ASN A 61 -14.39 -16.91 -22.86
CA ASN A 61 -15.39 -15.85 -22.88
C ASN A 61 -16.74 -16.52 -22.62
N LEU A 62 -17.56 -15.90 -21.78
CA LEU A 62 -19.01 -16.12 -21.56
C LEU A 62 -19.46 -17.33 -20.71
N LYS A 63 -19.72 -17.03 -19.43
CA LYS A 63 -20.89 -17.44 -18.59
C LYS A 63 -20.65 -16.77 -17.22
N GLN A 64 -21.38 -15.78 -16.72
CA GLN A 64 -22.72 -15.28 -16.99
C GLN A 64 -22.77 -13.77 -16.72
N LEU A 65 -23.64 -13.09 -17.46
CA LEU A 65 -23.91 -11.66 -17.44
C LEU A 65 -24.84 -11.25 -16.28
N ASN A 66 -24.81 -9.93 -16.01
CA ASN A 66 -25.77 -9.09 -15.28
C ASN A 66 -25.50 -8.82 -13.79
N THR A 67 -24.91 -7.65 -13.54
CA THR A 67 -25.61 -6.56 -12.83
C THR A 67 -25.00 -5.23 -13.29
N ASP A 68 -25.73 -4.59 -14.20
CA ASP A 68 -25.96 -3.16 -14.34
C ASP A 68 -24.76 -2.21 -14.54
N SER A 69 -24.60 -1.83 -15.82
CA SER A 69 -24.68 -0.45 -16.33
C SER A 69 -24.52 0.70 -15.34
N PHE A 70 -23.28 0.92 -14.89
CA PHE A 70 -22.70 2.25 -14.87
C PHE A 70 -21.23 2.06 -15.22
N ALA A 71 -20.78 2.71 -16.29
CA ALA A 71 -19.36 2.88 -16.54
C ALA A 71 -18.82 3.75 -15.41
N ILE A 72 -18.36 3.12 -14.33
CA ILE A 72 -17.72 3.83 -13.23
C ILE A 72 -16.43 4.38 -13.81
N ASP A 73 -16.31 5.71 -13.86
CA ASP A 73 -15.11 6.40 -14.33
C ASP A 73 -13.89 5.78 -13.61
N PRO A 74 -12.84 5.35 -14.33
CA PRO A 74 -11.60 4.87 -13.74
C PRO A 74 -11.06 5.79 -12.64
N LYS A 75 -11.30 7.10 -12.72
CA LYS A 75 -10.94 8.07 -11.67
C LYS A 75 -11.66 7.80 -10.34
N VAL A 76 -12.95 7.45 -10.38
CA VAL A 76 -13.72 7.12 -9.18
C VAL A 76 -13.20 5.83 -8.55
N VAL A 77 -12.93 4.81 -9.38
CA VAL A 77 -12.32 3.55 -8.89
C VAL A 77 -10.98 3.84 -8.23
N LYS A 78 -10.12 4.64 -8.87
CA LYS A 78 -8.83 5.05 -8.31
C LYS A 78 -8.97 5.74 -6.95
N GLN A 79 -9.94 6.65 -6.80
CA GLN A 79 -10.20 7.35 -5.54
C GLN A 79 -10.65 6.39 -4.44
N VAL A 80 -11.59 5.48 -4.76
CA VAL A 80 -12.08 4.47 -3.80
C VAL A 80 -10.95 3.55 -3.36
N LEU A 81 -10.11 3.11 -4.30
CA LEU A 81 -8.93 2.30 -4.00
C LEU A 81 -7.92 3.05 -3.15
N TYR A 82 -7.67 4.33 -3.42
CA TYR A 82 -6.78 5.14 -2.61
C TYR A 82 -7.23 5.19 -1.14
N VAL A 83 -8.49 5.56 -0.90
CA VAL A 83 -9.04 5.63 0.46
C VAL A 83 -9.01 4.27 1.16
N ASN A 84 -9.40 3.20 0.47
CA ASN A 84 -9.55 1.89 1.11
C ASN A 84 -8.26 1.07 1.21
N LEU A 85 -7.29 1.27 0.32
CA LEU A 85 -6.01 0.55 0.34
C LEU A 85 -4.92 1.37 1.00
N ILE A 86 -4.73 2.60 0.54
CA ILE A 86 -3.55 3.40 0.83
C ILE A 86 -3.71 4.12 2.16
N GLU A 87 -4.80 4.85 2.37
CA GLU A 87 -5.00 5.61 3.63
C GLU A 87 -5.16 4.70 4.85
N THR A 88 -5.79 3.54 4.67
CA THR A 88 -5.97 2.54 5.74
C THR A 88 -4.75 1.65 5.96
N GLY A 89 -3.79 1.63 5.04
CA GLY A 89 -2.67 0.69 5.05
C GLY A 89 -3.08 -0.77 4.76
N LEU A 90 -4.29 -1.02 4.24
CA LEU A 90 -4.79 -2.37 3.97
C LEU A 90 -3.91 -3.15 2.98
N PHE A 91 -3.14 -2.47 2.12
CA PHE A 91 -2.19 -3.12 1.22
C PHE A 91 -1.09 -3.90 1.95
N LEU A 92 -0.83 -3.65 3.24
CA LEU A 92 0.12 -4.39 4.06
C LEU A 92 -0.44 -5.74 4.57
N ASP A 93 -1.75 -5.95 4.52
CA ASP A 93 -2.39 -7.21 4.94
C ASP A 93 -2.05 -8.34 3.95
N ASN A 94 -1.40 -9.40 4.45
CA ASN A 94 -1.06 -10.59 3.66
C ASN A 94 -2.28 -11.42 3.26
N ASN A 95 -3.40 -11.27 3.97
CA ASN A 95 -4.65 -11.94 3.68
C ASN A 95 -5.54 -11.13 2.74
N LEU A 96 -5.05 -9.98 2.24
CA LEU A 96 -5.77 -9.17 1.28
C LEU A 96 -5.90 -9.91 -0.06
N THR A 97 -7.15 -10.19 -0.43
CA THR A 97 -7.49 -10.77 -1.74
C THR A 97 -8.35 -9.80 -2.53
N LEU A 98 -8.41 -9.99 -3.85
CA LEU A 98 -9.29 -9.20 -4.71
C LEU A 98 -10.77 -9.33 -4.30
N THR A 99 -11.18 -10.51 -3.79
CA THR A 99 -12.53 -10.73 -3.26
C THR A 99 -12.78 -9.87 -2.02
N LYS A 100 -11.86 -9.89 -1.05
CA LYS A 100 -11.96 -9.07 0.17
C LYS A 100 -12.01 -7.57 -0.16
N LEU A 101 -11.22 -7.13 -1.14
CA LEU A 101 -11.25 -5.75 -1.60
C LEU A 101 -12.59 -5.38 -2.27
N ALA A 102 -13.14 -6.27 -3.08
CA ALA A 102 -14.44 -6.10 -3.72
C ALA A 102 -15.56 -5.92 -2.66
N GLU A 103 -15.54 -6.75 -1.62
CA GLU A 103 -16.49 -6.67 -0.49
C GLU A 103 -16.37 -5.35 0.27
N LEU A 104 -15.13 -4.92 0.59
CA LEU A 104 -14.88 -3.68 1.33
C LEU A 104 -15.26 -2.43 0.54
N THR A 105 -15.00 -2.42 -0.76
CA THR A 105 -15.27 -1.28 -1.64
C THR A 105 -16.67 -1.29 -2.23
N GLN A 106 -17.43 -2.37 -2.01
CA GLN A 106 -18.72 -2.64 -2.66
C GLN A 106 -18.64 -2.60 -4.19
N LEU A 107 -17.45 -2.85 -4.75
CA LEU A 107 -17.20 -2.91 -6.19
C LEU A 107 -17.26 -4.34 -6.68
N ASN A 108 -17.70 -4.52 -7.92
CA ASN A 108 -17.68 -5.84 -8.54
C ASN A 108 -16.23 -6.30 -8.78
N LYS A 109 -15.93 -7.55 -8.39
CA LYS A 109 -14.61 -8.17 -8.57
C LYS A 109 -14.11 -8.16 -10.02
N GLY A 110 -15.00 -8.36 -10.99
CA GLY A 110 -14.70 -8.25 -12.41
C GLY A 110 -14.27 -6.83 -12.80
N LYS A 111 -15.01 -5.81 -12.37
CA LYS A 111 -14.66 -4.40 -12.60
C LYS A 111 -13.30 -4.05 -12.00
N LEU A 112 -13.00 -4.53 -10.79
CA LEU A 112 -11.68 -4.33 -10.18
C LEU A 112 -10.56 -5.01 -10.98
N ASN A 113 -10.78 -6.27 -11.40
CA ASN A 113 -9.81 -6.98 -12.23
C ASN A 113 -9.54 -6.26 -13.55
N ASP A 114 -10.59 -5.76 -14.20
CA ASP A 114 -10.50 -4.99 -15.43
C ASP A 114 -9.80 -3.64 -15.20
N TYR A 115 -10.09 -2.96 -14.08
CA TYR A 115 -9.38 -1.74 -13.70
C TYR A 115 -7.87 -1.98 -13.56
N PHE A 116 -7.45 -2.99 -12.80
CA PHE A 116 -6.02 -3.25 -12.61
C PHE A 116 -5.34 -3.59 -13.95
N LYS A 117 -5.97 -4.40 -14.79
CA LYS A 117 -5.41 -4.79 -16.09
C LYS A 117 -5.37 -3.64 -17.09
N ASN A 118 -6.43 -2.84 -17.18
CA ASN A 118 -6.58 -1.85 -18.24
C ASN A 118 -6.10 -0.45 -17.83
N SER A 119 -6.31 -0.05 -16.58
CA SER A 119 -5.93 1.28 -16.08
C SER A 119 -4.55 1.30 -15.44
N GLU A 120 -4.18 0.25 -14.69
CA GLU A 120 -2.86 0.15 -14.06
C GLU A 120 -1.87 -0.74 -14.84
N SER A 121 -2.33 -1.38 -15.93
CA SER A 121 -1.54 -2.30 -16.75
C SER A 121 -0.85 -3.44 -15.97
N MET A 122 -1.46 -3.87 -14.86
CA MET A 122 -0.89 -4.92 -13.99
C MET A 122 -1.96 -5.76 -13.30
N SER A 123 -1.60 -6.94 -12.82
CA SER A 123 -2.50 -7.72 -11.97
C SER A 123 -2.68 -7.08 -10.60
N PHE A 124 -3.80 -7.37 -9.93
CA PHE A 124 -4.03 -6.96 -8.53
C PHE A 124 -2.85 -7.31 -7.61
N LYS A 125 -2.30 -8.53 -7.75
CA LYS A 125 -1.16 -8.98 -6.93
C LYS A 125 0.09 -8.15 -7.19
N GLN A 126 0.37 -7.81 -8.45
CA GLN A 126 1.48 -6.92 -8.81
C GLN A 126 1.25 -5.52 -8.23
N TYR A 127 0.04 -4.99 -8.33
CA TYR A 127 -0.32 -3.68 -7.77
C TYR A 127 -0.06 -3.61 -6.26
N ILE A 128 -0.53 -4.61 -5.49
CA ILE A 128 -0.27 -4.66 -4.04
C ILE A 128 1.22 -4.81 -3.75
N ASN A 129 1.93 -5.68 -4.48
CA ASN A 129 3.36 -5.83 -4.28
C ASN A 129 4.12 -4.53 -4.57
N ARG A 130 3.72 -3.76 -5.60
CA ARG A 130 4.27 -2.43 -5.93
C ARG A 130 4.13 -1.49 -4.73
N LEU A 131 2.92 -1.37 -4.19
CA LEU A 131 2.66 -0.53 -3.01
C LEU A 131 3.51 -0.95 -1.80
N LYS A 132 3.66 -2.27 -1.56
CA LYS A 132 4.50 -2.79 -0.47
C LYS A 132 5.98 -2.43 -0.63
N VAL A 133 6.54 -2.53 -1.85
CA VAL A 133 7.95 -2.17 -2.07
C VAL A 133 8.19 -0.67 -2.09
N GLU A 134 7.23 0.13 -2.56
CA GLU A 134 7.27 1.59 -2.41
C GLU A 134 7.23 2.00 -0.93
N HIS A 135 6.40 1.32 -0.13
CA HIS A 135 6.40 1.51 1.31
C HIS A 135 7.76 1.17 1.94
N ALA A 136 8.42 0.11 1.48
CA ALA A 136 9.75 -0.28 1.94
C ALA A 136 10.78 0.85 1.78
N ILE A 137 10.80 1.48 0.60
CA ILE A 137 11.70 2.60 0.32
C ILE A 137 11.41 3.77 1.23
N ASN A 138 10.13 4.07 1.46
CA ASN A 138 9.77 5.14 2.38
C ASN A 138 10.18 4.83 3.82
N VAL A 139 10.04 3.58 4.27
CA VAL A 139 10.48 3.15 5.60
C VAL A 139 12.00 3.31 5.75
N ILE A 140 12.78 2.99 4.72
CA ILE A 140 14.23 3.18 4.74
C ILE A 140 14.58 4.67 4.81
N ARG A 141 13.91 5.51 4.01
CA ARG A 141 14.15 6.98 4.00
C ARG A 141 13.79 7.67 5.31
N GLU A 142 12.74 7.20 5.98
CA GLU A 142 12.25 7.82 7.23
C GLU A 142 12.98 7.33 8.48
N ARG A 143 13.63 6.16 8.44
CA ARG A 143 14.33 5.62 9.61
C ARG A 143 15.79 6.04 9.61
N GLU A 144 16.20 6.70 10.68
CA GLU A 144 17.61 7.02 10.96
C GLU A 144 18.47 5.78 11.35
N LYS A 145 17.88 4.58 11.43
CA LYS A 145 18.55 3.36 11.92
C LYS A 145 18.66 2.28 10.85
N ASN A 146 19.75 1.51 10.92
CA ASN A 146 20.03 0.31 10.13
C ASN A 146 18.93 -0.76 10.30
N ILE A 147 17.87 -0.67 9.51
CA ILE A 147 16.84 -1.72 9.42
C ILE A 147 17.40 -2.90 8.63
N THR A 148 17.22 -4.11 9.16
CA THR A 148 17.62 -5.31 8.43
C THR A 148 16.64 -5.62 7.30
N VAL A 149 17.09 -6.30 6.24
CA VAL A 149 16.19 -6.77 5.16
C VAL A 149 15.07 -7.66 5.71
N GLU A 150 15.34 -8.42 6.78
CA GLU A 150 14.35 -9.30 7.41
C GLU A 150 13.24 -8.48 8.08
N GLU A 151 13.61 -7.49 8.88
CA GLU A 151 12.65 -6.56 9.49
C GLU A 151 11.85 -5.80 8.43
N LEU A 152 12.53 -5.30 7.39
CA LEU A 152 11.90 -4.59 6.29
C LEU A 152 10.86 -5.47 5.57
N THR A 153 11.17 -6.75 5.37
CA THR A 153 10.24 -7.72 4.77
C THR A 153 8.93 -7.79 5.55
N PHE A 154 9.01 -7.93 6.88
CA PHE A 154 7.83 -8.04 7.73
C PHE A 154 7.07 -6.72 7.87
N VAL A 155 7.78 -5.59 8.02
CA VAL A 155 7.17 -4.25 8.10
C VAL A 155 6.38 -3.92 6.84
N CYS A 156 6.88 -4.35 5.67
CA CYS A 156 6.19 -4.13 4.39
C CYS A 156 5.08 -5.17 4.13
N GLY A 157 4.77 -6.01 5.12
CA GLY A 157 3.72 -6.99 5.02
C GLY A 157 4.03 -8.08 4.02
N PHE A 158 5.27 -8.58 3.94
CA PHE A 158 5.57 -9.83 3.22
C PHE A 158 5.70 -11.00 4.21
N ASN A 159 5.25 -12.19 3.79
CA ASN A 159 5.38 -13.39 4.61
C ASN A 159 6.81 -13.95 4.63
N THR A 160 7.59 -13.72 3.58
CA THR A 160 8.93 -14.30 3.41
C THR A 160 9.87 -13.34 2.69
N ARG A 161 11.15 -13.40 3.07
CA ARG A 161 12.24 -12.59 2.49
C ARG A 161 12.38 -12.80 0.98
N LEU A 162 12.20 -14.04 0.50
CA LEU A 162 12.26 -14.37 -0.92
C LEU A 162 11.13 -13.70 -1.72
N SER A 163 9.93 -13.59 -1.16
CA SER A 163 8.80 -12.93 -1.82
C SER A 163 9.01 -11.43 -1.92
N PHE A 164 9.52 -10.81 -0.84
CA PHE A 164 9.92 -9.41 -0.83
C PHE A 164 11.01 -9.14 -1.87
N TYR A 165 12.09 -9.92 -1.85
CA TYR A 165 13.20 -9.77 -2.78
C TYR A 165 12.75 -9.83 -4.25
N ARG A 166 11.93 -10.84 -4.61
CA ARG A 166 11.40 -10.98 -5.97
C ARG A 166 10.55 -9.79 -6.39
N ALA A 167 9.69 -9.30 -5.51
CA ALA A 167 8.87 -8.12 -5.79
C ALA A 167 9.73 -6.87 -5.94
N PHE A 168 10.72 -6.68 -5.07
CA PHE A 168 11.59 -5.51 -5.10
C PHE A 168 12.42 -5.46 -6.38
N VAL A 169 13.10 -6.55 -6.73
CA VAL A 169 13.87 -6.65 -7.98
C VAL A 169 12.97 -6.50 -9.20
N TYR A 170 11.74 -7.04 -9.17
CA TYR A 170 10.80 -6.90 -10.28
C TYR A 170 10.43 -5.44 -10.58
N PHE A 171 10.28 -4.59 -9.56
CA PHE A 171 9.87 -3.19 -9.74
C PHE A 171 11.05 -2.21 -9.85
N TYR A 172 12.18 -2.49 -9.19
CA TYR A 172 13.31 -1.55 -9.11
C TYR A 172 14.56 -2.01 -9.85
N GLY A 173 14.67 -3.29 -10.20
CA GLY A 173 15.79 -3.83 -10.99
C GLY A 173 17.08 -4.12 -10.22
N PHE A 174 17.17 -3.79 -8.93
CA PHE A 174 18.34 -4.04 -8.08
C PHE A 174 17.95 -4.66 -6.73
N ALA A 175 18.93 -5.15 -5.97
CA ALA A 175 18.67 -5.86 -4.72
C ALA A 175 18.31 -4.91 -3.56
N PRO A 176 17.39 -5.28 -2.65
CA PRO A 176 17.07 -4.46 -1.48
C PRO A 176 18.27 -4.16 -0.58
N SER A 177 19.28 -5.04 -0.56
CA SER A 177 20.51 -4.86 0.22
C SER A 177 21.33 -3.67 -0.24
N GLU A 178 21.30 -3.35 -1.53
CA GLU A 178 22.02 -2.21 -2.10
C GLU A 178 21.48 -0.88 -1.55
N LEU A 179 20.20 -0.84 -1.20
CA LEU A 179 19.58 0.34 -0.58
C LEU A 179 19.90 0.48 0.92
N LEU A 180 20.36 -0.60 1.57
CA LEU A 180 20.65 -0.64 3.01
C LEU A 180 22.15 -0.54 3.31
N SER A 181 22.99 -0.50 2.27
CA SER A 181 24.46 -0.49 2.39
C SER A 181 25.08 0.91 2.34
N ASP A 182 24.27 1.97 2.26
CA ASP A 182 24.70 3.38 2.24
C ASP A 182 24.77 4.01 3.64
#